data_AF-W8KYQ4-F1
#
_entry.id   AF-W8KYQ4-F1
#
_cell.length_a   1.000
_cell.length_b   1.000
_cell.length_c   1.000
_cell.angle_alpha   90.00
_cell.angle_beta   90.00
_cell.angle_gamma   90.00
#
_symmetry.space_group_name_H-M   'P 1'
#
loop_
_entity.id
_entity.type
_entity.pdbx_description
1 polymer ?
#
loop_
_entity_poly.entity_id
_entity_poly.type
_entity_poly.pdbx_seq_one_letter_code
_entity_poly.pdbx_strand_id
1 'polypeptide(L)'
;MPDPSHDLRHEIALFRFGLIADLVRRPPGAPGLYTQLHAIAARTHQIPGSHRTHVAAETLRDWMKKYRQGGFDALLPKPRQD
;
A
#
# COMPACT_ATOMS: atom_id res chain seq x y z
N MET A 1 -5.11 -6.28 -27.45
CA MET A 1 -4.79 -5.00 -26.79
C MET A 1 -4.91 -5.23 -25.28
N PRO A 2 -3.82 -5.16 -24.50
CA PRO A 2 -3.95 -5.22 -23.05
C PRO A 2 -4.66 -3.94 -22.59
N ASP A 3 -5.71 -4.11 -21.79
CA ASP A 3 -6.52 -3.01 -21.29
C ASP A 3 -5.68 -2.18 -20.29
N PRO A 4 -5.43 -0.88 -20.53
CA PRO A 4 -4.57 -0.05 -19.68
C PRO A 4 -5.11 0.10 -18.25
N SER A 5 -6.38 -0.24 -18.01
CA SER A 5 -7.00 -0.21 -16.68
C SER A 5 -6.52 -1.37 -15.78
N HIS A 6 -6.05 -2.47 -16.37
CA HIS A 6 -5.55 -3.62 -15.62
C HIS A 6 -4.11 -3.38 -15.12
N ASP A 7 -3.32 -2.64 -15.90
CA ASP A 7 -1.97 -2.21 -15.55
C ASP A 7 -2.00 -1.28 -14.33
N LEU A 8 -2.83 -0.24 -14.38
CA LEU A 8 -2.85 0.76 -13.31
C LEU A 8 -3.22 0.19 -11.93
N ARG A 9 -4.18 -0.75 -11.88
CA ARG A 9 -4.55 -1.40 -10.61
C ARG A 9 -3.42 -2.26 -10.07
N HIS A 10 -2.71 -2.97 -10.95
CA HIS A 10 -1.52 -3.73 -10.60
C HIS A 10 -0.36 -2.82 -10.15
N GLU A 11 -0.09 -1.73 -10.86
CA GLU A 11 0.91 -0.73 -10.49
C GLU A 11 0.62 -0.14 -9.10
N ILE A 12 -0.64 0.20 -8.82
CA ILE A 12 -1.07 0.65 -7.49
C ILE A 12 -0.85 -0.44 -6.44
N ALA A 13 -1.19 -1.70 -6.74
CA ALA A 13 -1.00 -2.81 -5.80
C ALA A 13 0.49 -3.07 -5.53
N LEU A 14 1.33 -3.04 -6.56
CA LEU A 14 2.79 -3.16 -6.46
C LEU A 14 3.39 -2.01 -5.65
N PHE A 15 2.93 -0.79 -5.89
CA PHE A 15 3.34 0.39 -5.13
C PHE A 15 2.98 0.24 -3.63
N ARG A 16 1.72 -0.12 -3.32
CA ARG A 16 1.27 -0.37 -1.95
C ARG A 16 2.08 -1.48 -1.28
N PHE A 17 2.29 -2.57 -2.02
CA PHE A 17 3.09 -3.69 -1.56
C PHE A 17 4.52 -3.27 -1.27
N GLY A 18 5.17 -2.48 -2.14
CA GLY A 18 6.51 -1.96 -1.91
C GLY A 18 6.64 -1.14 -0.62
N LEU A 19 5.62 -0.33 -0.28
CA LEU A 19 5.61 0.45 0.96
C LEU A 19 5.48 -0.40 2.21
N ILE A 20 4.70 -1.48 2.15
CA ILE A 20 4.49 -2.36 3.30
C ILE A 20 5.41 -3.57 3.33
N ALA A 21 6.12 -3.90 2.23
CA ALA A 21 6.92 -5.11 2.05
C ALA A 21 7.92 -5.29 3.19
N ASP A 22 8.62 -4.21 3.54
CA ASP A 22 9.55 -4.22 4.66
C ASP A 22 8.85 -4.45 6.00
N LEU A 23 7.67 -3.85 6.17
CA LEU A 23 6.89 -3.93 7.38
C LEU A 23 6.23 -5.32 7.57
N VAL A 24 5.76 -5.96 6.49
CA VAL A 24 5.12 -7.29 6.54
C VAL A 24 6.14 -8.40 6.79
N ARG A 25 7.39 -8.23 6.33
CA ARG A 25 8.50 -9.14 6.65
C ARG A 25 8.87 -9.12 8.13
N ARG A 26 8.58 -8.05 8.86
CA ARG A 26 8.81 -7.98 10.31
C ARG A 26 7.72 -8.71 11.10
N PRO A 27 8.09 -9.32 12.25
CA PRO A 27 7.12 -9.97 13.12
C PRO A 27 6.12 -8.93 13.70
N PRO A 28 4.84 -9.33 13.91
CA PRO A 28 3.87 -8.50 14.62
C PRO A 28 4.42 -8.16 16.02
N GLY A 29 4.40 -6.87 16.38
CA GLY A 29 4.89 -6.41 17.68
C GLY A 29 6.36 -5.99 17.71
N ALA A 30 7.05 -5.93 16.56
CA ALA A 30 8.39 -5.37 16.49
C ALA A 30 8.42 -3.92 17.02
N PRO A 31 9.34 -3.59 17.94
CA PRO A 31 9.50 -2.21 18.40
C PRO A 31 9.88 -1.31 17.23
N GLY A 32 9.31 -0.10 17.18
CA GLY A 32 9.59 0.87 16.12
C GLY A 32 8.74 0.74 14.85
N LEU A 33 7.79 -0.20 14.77
CA LEU A 33 6.88 -0.32 13.63
C LEU A 33 6.12 0.99 13.36
N TYR A 34 5.65 1.64 14.42
CA TYR A 34 4.91 2.90 14.33
C TYR A 34 5.80 4.04 13.82
N THR A 35 7.03 4.16 14.33
CA THR A 35 8.01 5.13 13.85
C THR A 35 8.34 4.93 12.38
N GLN A 36 8.48 3.67 11.93
CA GLN A 36 8.76 3.36 10.52
C GLN A 36 7.56 3.68 9.62
N LEU A 37 6.34 3.37 10.07
CA LEU A 37 5.10 3.78 9.40
C LEU A 37 5.01 5.29 9.24
N HIS A 38 5.31 6.05 10.30
CA HIS A 38 5.34 7.52 10.27
C HIS A 38 6.45 8.05 9.36
N ALA A 39 7.63 7.46 9.38
CA ALA A 39 8.73 7.84 8.50
C ALA A 39 8.40 7.61 7.02
N ILE A 40 7.67 6.53 6.71
CA ILE A 40 7.17 6.26 5.35
C ILE A 40 6.05 7.25 5.01
N ALA A 41 5.10 7.50 5.93
CA ALA A 41 3.97 8.40 5.71
C ALA A 41 4.37 9.89 5.59
N ALA A 42 5.46 10.28 6.24
CA ALA A 42 6.04 11.62 6.15
C ALA A 42 6.73 11.86 4.80
N ARG A 43 7.07 10.81 4.05
CA ARG A 43 7.62 10.94 2.71
C ARG A 43 6.50 11.16 1.70
N THR A 44 6.84 11.96 0.70
CA THR A 44 6.02 12.13 -0.51
C THR A 44 6.28 10.96 -1.45
N HIS A 45 5.21 10.33 -1.92
CA HIS A 45 5.26 9.19 -2.84
C HIS A 45 4.38 9.47 -4.05
N GLN A 46 4.83 9.12 -5.25
CA GLN A 46 3.96 9.16 -6.42
C GLN A 46 3.02 7.96 -6.42
N ILE A 47 1.72 8.21 -6.24
CA ILE A 47 0.70 7.18 -6.35
C ILE A 47 0.27 7.10 -7.81
N PRO A 48 0.52 5.98 -8.52
CA PRO A 48 0.09 5.84 -9.90
C PRO A 48 -1.44 5.99 -9.99
N GLY A 49 -1.92 6.80 -10.94
CA GLY A 49 -3.36 7.01 -11.15
C GLY A 49 -4.06 7.89 -10.12
N SER A 50 -3.32 8.57 -9.26
CA SER A 50 -3.87 9.56 -8.34
C SER A 50 -3.04 10.84 -8.32
N HIS A 51 -3.69 11.98 -8.17
CA HIS A 51 -3.01 13.24 -7.85
C HIS A 51 -2.53 13.31 -6.39
N ARG A 52 -2.86 12.29 -5.58
CA ARG A 52 -2.39 12.22 -4.18
C ARG A 52 -0.94 11.76 -4.14
N THR A 53 -0.16 12.45 -3.34
CA THR A 53 1.26 12.14 -3.14
C THR A 53 1.62 11.76 -1.71
N HIS A 54 0.64 11.70 -0.81
CA HIS A 54 0.83 11.33 0.59
C HIS A 54 -0.05 10.14 0.96
N VAL A 55 0.52 9.25 1.77
CA VAL A 55 -0.17 8.08 2.35
C VAL A 55 -0.06 8.19 3.86
N ALA A 56 -1.19 8.13 4.57
CA ALA A 56 -1.20 8.19 6.02
C ALA A 56 -0.65 6.90 6.64
N ALA A 57 -0.03 7.02 7.83
CA ALA A 57 0.47 5.86 8.58
C ALA A 57 -0.63 4.83 8.88
N GLU A 58 -1.86 5.32 9.12
CA GLU A 58 -3.04 4.46 9.32
C GLU A 58 -3.39 3.65 8.07
N THR A 59 -3.26 4.24 6.88
CA THR A 59 -3.49 3.56 5.61
C THR A 59 -2.47 2.44 5.37
N LEU A 60 -1.20 2.70 5.66
CA LEU A 60 -0.14 1.68 5.59
C LEU A 60 -0.42 0.50 6.56
N ARG A 61 -0.91 0.80 7.76
CA ARG A 61 -1.31 -0.22 8.75
C ARG A 61 -2.49 -1.07 8.25
N ASP A 62 -3.48 -0.43 7.63
CA ASP A 62 -4.62 -1.12 7.03
C ASP A 62 -4.18 -2.06 5.89
N TRP A 63 -3.31 -1.58 5.00
CA TRP A 63 -2.74 -2.41 3.92
C TRP A 63 -1.95 -3.60 4.46
N MET A 64 -1.14 -3.41 5.50
CA MET A 64 -0.45 -4.54 6.16
C MET A 64 -1.45 -5.58 6.69
N LYS A 65 -2.52 -5.14 7.34
CA LYS A 65 -3.55 -6.04 7.88
C LYS A 65 -4.25 -6.80 6.75
N LYS A 66 -4.65 -6.10 5.68
CA LYS A 66 -5.25 -6.68 4.48
C LYS A 66 -4.33 -7.70 3.83
N TYR A 67 -3.05 -7.38 3.65
CA TYR A 67 -2.07 -8.29 3.07
C TYR A 67 -1.90 -9.56 3.90
N ARG A 68 -1.88 -9.45 5.23
CA ARG A 68 -1.81 -10.64 6.11
C ARG A 68 -3.07 -11.51 6.06
N GLN A 69 -4.22 -10.94 5.70
CA GLN A 69 -5.50 -11.65 5.67
C GLN A 69 -5.86 -12.21 4.28
N GLY A 70 -5.52 -11.50 3.21
CA GLY A 70 -5.90 -11.83 1.84
C GLY A 70 -4.79 -11.65 0.81
N GLY A 71 -3.53 -11.49 1.24
CA GLY A 71 -2.38 -11.42 0.35
C GLY A 71 -2.36 -10.19 -0.55
N PHE A 72 -1.72 -10.34 -1.71
CA PHE A 72 -1.55 -9.26 -2.69
C PHE A 72 -2.88 -8.79 -3.29
N ASP A 73 -3.83 -9.70 -3.50
CA ASP A 73 -5.16 -9.37 -4.05
C ASP A 73 -5.91 -8.37 -3.16
N ALA A 74 -5.77 -8.49 -1.84
CA ALA A 74 -6.36 -7.56 -0.87
C ALA A 74 -5.75 -6.14 -0.92
N LEU A 75 -4.61 -5.95 -1.60
CA LEU A 75 -3.99 -4.64 -1.83
C LEU A 75 -4.48 -3.96 -3.09
N LEU A 76 -5.16 -4.68 -3.99
CA LEU A 76 -5.71 -4.08 -5.20
C LEU A 76 -6.66 -2.94 -4.82
N PRO A 77 -6.57 -1.78 -5.51
CA PRO A 77 -7.56 -0.73 -5.33
C PRO A 77 -8.93 -1.30 -5.70
N LYS A 78 -9.88 -1.25 -4.74
CA LYS A 78 -11.26 -1.60 -5.05
C LYS A 78 -11.72 -0.74 -6.23
N PRO A 79 -12.38 -1.34 -7.25
CA PRO A 79 -13.03 -0.56 -8.28
C PRO A 79 -13.98 0.40 -7.57
N ARG A 80 -13.77 1.69 -7.78
CA ARG A 80 -14.70 2.72 -7.32
C ARG A 80 -15.96 2.47 -8.14
N GLN A 81 -17.04 1.99 -7.51
CA GLN A 81 -18.38 2.26 -7.99
C GLN A 81 -18.57 3.75 -7.71
N ASP A 82 -18.41 4.57 -8.75
CA ASP A 82 -19.02 5.90 -8.78
C ASP A 82 -20.52 5.70 -9.03
#